data_AF-A0A8T2NUQ1-F1
#
_entry.id   AF-A0A8T2NUQ1-F1
#
_cell.length_a   1.000
_cell.length_b   1.000
_cell.length_c   1.000
_cell.angle_alpha   90.00
_cell.angle_beta   90.00
_cell.angle_gamma   90.00
#
_symmetry.space_group_name_H-M   'P 1'
#
loop_
_entity.id
_entity.type
_entity.pdbx_description
1 polymer ?
#
loop_
_entity_poly.entity_id
_entity_poly.type
_entity_poly.pdbx_seq_one_letter_code
_entity_poly.pdbx_strand_id
1 'polypeptide(L)'
;MEAQTVEELKQQKAFVREQRKQYKEMKDLVKKHHKKTMDMIKEHTAKYNEFQNDYQRRRSLLHKSVKRDGKKRASSSSPEHQLSSVEQELATLEKDSLQKMAELKEQQQQQLLDLRQEQYYSEKYQKHQHMKQLVEKLTAVAEECQTNQLKKLKEICESLEVVQAEV
;
A
#
# COMPACT_ATOMS: atom_id res chain seq x y z
N MET A 1 -12.80 -35.43 -34.59
CA MET A 1 -12.94 -34.64 -33.35
C MET A 1 -11.58 -34.04 -33.04
N GLU A 2 -11.47 -32.72 -32.86
CA GLU A 2 -10.18 -32.04 -32.69
C GLU A 2 -9.90 -31.73 -31.22
N ALA A 3 -8.61 -31.74 -30.84
CA ALA A 3 -8.17 -31.34 -29.52
C ALA A 3 -8.40 -29.84 -29.31
N GLN A 4 -8.86 -29.45 -28.11
CA GLN A 4 -9.06 -28.04 -27.79
C GLN A 4 -7.73 -27.29 -27.72
N THR A 5 -7.73 -26.09 -28.27
CA THR A 5 -6.63 -25.12 -28.18
C THR A 5 -6.54 -24.49 -26.80
N VAL A 6 -5.39 -23.92 -26.47
CA VAL A 6 -5.19 -23.20 -25.20
C VAL A 6 -6.15 -22.01 -25.09
N GLU A 7 -6.43 -21.34 -26.20
CA GLU A 7 -7.34 -20.20 -26.27
C GLU A 7 -8.79 -20.61 -25.95
N GLU A 8 -9.24 -21.78 -26.42
CA GLU A 8 -10.55 -22.33 -26.08
C GLU A 8 -10.63 -22.79 -24.62
N LEU A 9 -9.56 -23.40 -24.10
CA LEU A 9 -9.48 -23.79 -22.68
C LEU A 9 -9.56 -22.57 -21.75
N LYS A 10 -8.96 -21.44 -22.15
CA LYS A 10 -9.06 -20.17 -21.41
C LYS A 10 -10.47 -19.57 -21.41
N GLN A 11 -11.35 -20.00 -22.31
CA GLN A 11 -12.75 -19.56 -22.34
C GLN A 11 -13.67 -20.44 -21.51
N GLN A 12 -13.18 -21.59 -21.02
CA GLN A 12 -13.98 -22.50 -20.22
C GLN A 12 -14.45 -21.81 -18.93
N LYS A 13 -15.74 -22.01 -18.61
CA LYS A 13 -16.43 -21.34 -17.50
C LYS A 13 -15.67 -21.44 -16.17
N ALA A 14 -15.07 -22.60 -15.90
CA ALA A 14 -14.29 -22.84 -14.68
C ALA A 14 -13.00 -22.00 -14.62
N PHE A 15 -12.30 -21.84 -15.75
CA PHE A 15 -11.10 -21.01 -15.84
C PHE A 15 -11.43 -19.52 -15.76
N VAL A 16 -12.46 -19.07 -16.49
CA VAL A 16 -12.93 -17.67 -16.45
C VAL A 16 -13.38 -17.26 -15.04
N ARG A 17 -14.04 -18.18 -14.31
CA ARG A 17 -14.42 -17.94 -12.90
C ARG A 17 -13.21 -17.71 -12.01
N GLU A 18 -12.14 -18.49 -12.17
CA GLU A 18 -10.90 -18.30 -11.41
C GLU A 18 -10.23 -16.97 -11.74
N GLN A 19 -10.13 -16.59 -13.02
CA GLN A 19 -9.62 -15.27 -13.43
C GLN A 19 -10.41 -14.12 -12.78
N ARG A 20 -11.75 -14.20 -12.76
CA ARG A 20 -12.61 -13.17 -12.14
C ARG A 20 -12.37 -13.06 -10.64
N LYS A 21 -12.20 -14.20 -9.96
CA LYS A 21 -11.86 -14.24 -8.53
C LYS A 21 -10.51 -13.57 -8.26
N GLN A 22 -9.47 -13.93 -9.02
CA GLN A 22 -8.14 -13.34 -8.89
C GLN A 22 -8.13 -11.82 -9.16
N TYR A 23 -8.88 -11.37 -10.16
CA TYR A 23 -9.04 -9.94 -10.43
C TYR A 23 -9.66 -9.20 -9.24
N LYS A 24 -10.68 -9.78 -8.60
CA LYS A 24 -11.31 -9.20 -7.41
C LYS A 24 -10.33 -9.13 -6.24
N GLU A 25 -9.58 -10.20 -6.00
CA GLU A 25 -8.56 -10.26 -4.94
C GLU A 25 -7.47 -9.19 -5.14
N MET A 26 -6.97 -9.02 -6.37
CA MET A 26 -6.02 -7.95 -6.69
C MET A 26 -6.62 -6.56 -6.51
N LYS A 27 -7.86 -6.34 -6.95
CA LYS A 27 -8.56 -5.06 -6.76
C LYS A 27 -8.68 -4.71 -5.28
N ASP A 28 -9.02 -5.69 -4.44
CA ASP A 28 -9.19 -5.47 -3.01
C ASP A 28 -7.83 -5.29 -2.29
N LEU A 29 -6.77 -5.98 -2.73
CA LEU A 29 -5.40 -5.73 -2.27
C LEU A 29 -4.96 -4.29 -2.57
N VAL A 30 -5.14 -3.83 -3.81
CA VAL A 30 -4.80 -2.46 -4.22
C VAL A 30 -5.59 -1.42 -3.41
N LYS A 31 -6.88 -1.65 -3.12
CA LYS A 31 -7.66 -0.77 -2.25
C LYS A 31 -7.08 -0.70 -0.84
N LYS A 32 -6.68 -1.84 -0.26
CA LYS A 32 -6.02 -1.87 1.06
C LYS A 32 -4.73 -1.07 1.05
N HIS A 33 -3.91 -1.20 0.00
CA HIS A 33 -2.68 -0.42 -0.17
C HIS A 33 -2.96 1.08 -0.20
N HIS A 34 -3.91 1.52 -1.02
CA HIS A 34 -4.30 2.93 -1.11
C HIS A 34 -4.81 3.47 0.22
N LYS A 35 -5.63 2.69 0.95
CA LYS A 35 -6.12 3.08 2.28
C LYS A 35 -4.97 3.28 3.26
N LYS A 36 -4.05 2.31 3.36
CA LYS A 36 -2.88 2.39 4.25
C LYS A 36 -1.99 3.60 3.91
N THR A 37 -1.76 3.86 2.62
CA THR A 37 -1.02 5.05 2.17
C THR A 37 -1.75 6.35 2.55
N MET A 38 -3.06 6.43 2.35
CA MET A 38 -3.84 7.62 2.69
C MET A 38 -3.84 7.90 4.19
N ASP A 39 -4.02 6.87 5.01
CA ASP A 39 -4.03 7.01 6.47
C ASP A 39 -2.65 7.45 6.98
N MET A 40 -1.56 6.91 6.44
CA MET A 40 -0.20 7.33 6.78
C MET A 40 0.10 8.79 6.38
N ILE A 41 -0.33 9.22 5.19
CA ILE A 41 -0.16 10.63 4.75
C ILE A 41 -0.91 11.58 5.69
N LYS A 42 -2.13 11.21 6.11
CA LYS A 42 -2.90 12.00 7.08
C LYS A 42 -2.17 12.10 8.41
N GLU A 43 -1.62 11.00 8.92
CA GLU A 43 -0.84 10.98 10.15
C GLU A 43 0.43 11.84 10.05
N HIS A 44 1.17 11.73 8.95
CA HIS A 44 2.36 12.56 8.68
C HIS A 44 2.01 14.04 8.67
N THR A 45 0.91 14.40 8.02
CA THR A 45 0.42 15.79 7.95
C THR A 45 -0.02 16.30 9.33
N ALA A 46 -0.74 15.49 10.10
CA ALA A 46 -1.17 15.84 11.44
C ALA A 46 0.04 16.10 12.36
N LYS A 47 1.00 15.17 12.40
CA LYS A 47 2.24 15.29 13.19
C LYS A 47 3.05 16.53 12.80
N TYR A 48 3.16 16.81 11.50
CA TYR A 48 3.84 18.01 11.01
C TYR A 48 3.17 19.29 11.52
N ASN A 49 1.84 19.37 11.40
CA ASN A 49 1.08 20.54 11.82
C ASN A 49 1.13 20.73 13.34
N GLU A 50 1.03 19.66 14.13
CA GLU A 50 1.17 19.69 15.58
C GLU A 50 2.53 20.24 15.99
N PHE A 51 3.60 19.74 15.40
CA PHE A 51 4.96 20.21 15.63
C PHE A 51 5.11 21.70 15.29
N GLN A 52 4.65 22.11 14.10
CA GLN A 52 4.75 23.49 13.64
C GLN A 52 3.96 24.45 14.53
N ASN A 53 2.76 24.06 14.96
CA ASN A 53 1.92 24.85 15.85
C ASN A 53 2.55 24.99 17.24
N ASP A 54 3.16 23.93 17.79
CA ASP A 54 3.86 23.98 19.07
C ASP A 54 5.08 24.91 19.01
N TYR A 55 5.89 24.80 17.95
CA TYR A 55 7.01 25.71 17.71
C TYR A 55 6.56 27.18 17.67
N GLN A 56 5.53 27.49 16.88
CA GLN A 56 4.97 28.85 16.78
C GLN A 56 4.44 29.36 18.13
N ARG A 57 3.81 28.49 18.92
CA ARG A 57 3.31 28.81 20.27
C ARG A 57 4.47 29.16 21.20
N ARG A 58 5.52 28.32 21.27
CA ARG A 58 6.70 28.55 22.12
C ARG A 58 7.42 29.84 21.75
N ARG A 59 7.66 30.05 20.45
CA ARG A 59 8.26 31.29 19.93
C ARG A 59 7.44 32.53 20.31
N SER A 60 6.12 32.45 20.21
CA SER A 60 5.23 33.55 20.61
C SER A 60 5.26 33.84 22.11
N LEU A 61 5.40 32.82 22.96
CA LEU A 61 5.51 32.98 24.41
C LEU A 61 6.83 33.68 24.80
N LEU A 62 7.94 33.33 24.16
CA LEU A 62 9.25 33.98 24.35
C LEU A 62 9.22 35.45 23.93
N HIS A 63 8.57 35.80 22.80
CA HIS A 63 8.42 37.22 22.44
C HIS A 63 7.50 38.01 23.41
N LYS A 64 6.56 37.34 24.09
CA LYS A 64 5.63 37.97 25.05
C LYS A 64 6.21 38.10 26.46
N SER A 65 7.22 37.32 26.85
CA SER A 65 7.87 37.47 28.17
C SER A 65 8.60 38.81 28.27
N VAL A 66 9.32 39.20 27.20
CA VAL A 66 9.98 40.52 27.07
C VAL A 66 9.02 41.68 27.33
N LYS A 67 7.76 41.58 26.86
CA LYS A 67 6.76 42.64 27.01
C LYS A 67 6.14 42.72 28.42
N ARG A 68 6.15 41.63 29.20
CA ARG A 68 5.53 41.57 30.53
C ARG A 68 6.48 41.96 31.66
N ASP A 69 7.77 41.66 31.54
CA ASP A 69 8.76 41.99 32.57
C ASP A 69 9.12 43.49 32.63
N GLY A 70 8.90 44.23 31.54
CA GLY A 70 9.08 45.69 31.52
C GLY A 70 8.18 46.49 32.48
N LYS A 71 7.15 45.87 33.07
CA LYS A 71 6.21 46.55 33.99
C LYS A 71 6.43 46.26 35.49
N LYS A 72 7.32 45.32 35.87
CA LYS A 72 7.47 44.89 37.28
C LYS A 72 8.87 44.99 37.90
N ARG A 73 9.95 45.26 37.15
CA ARG A 73 11.29 45.45 37.75
C ARG A 73 12.08 46.54 37.04
N ALA A 74 11.90 47.77 37.48
CA ALA A 74 12.81 48.87 37.13
C ALA A 74 14.05 48.93 38.06
N SER A 75 14.30 47.92 38.91
CA SER A 75 15.22 48.08 40.05
C SER A 75 16.27 46.99 40.27
N SER A 76 16.59 46.09 39.32
CA SER A 76 17.69 45.14 39.56
C SER A 76 18.40 44.47 38.37
N SER A 77 17.95 44.61 37.11
CA SER A 77 18.70 44.06 35.97
C SER A 77 18.61 44.95 34.74
N SER A 78 19.75 45.14 34.05
CA SER A 78 19.85 45.98 32.85
C SER A 78 18.94 45.43 31.73
N PRO A 79 18.11 46.26 31.08
CA PRO A 79 17.23 45.86 29.97
C PRO A 79 17.97 45.16 28.82
N GLU A 80 19.23 45.49 28.58
CA GLU A 80 20.07 44.89 27.52
C GLU A 80 20.37 43.40 27.77
N HIS A 81 20.62 43.02 29.03
CA HIS A 81 20.89 41.62 29.38
C HIS A 81 19.64 40.73 29.25
N GLN A 82 18.44 41.28 29.48
CA GLN A 82 17.18 40.54 29.30
C GLN A 82 16.86 40.28 27.83
N LEU A 83 17.13 41.27 26.95
CA LEU A 83 16.96 41.13 25.51
C LEU A 83 17.93 40.08 24.94
N SER A 84 19.21 40.17 25.31
CA SER A 84 20.24 39.22 24.89
C SER A 84 19.94 37.77 25.32
N SER A 85 19.39 37.57 26.53
CA SER A 85 18.98 36.24 27.00
C SER A 85 17.84 35.64 26.17
N VAL A 86 16.82 36.45 25.81
CA VAL A 86 15.68 35.97 25.02
C VAL A 86 16.09 35.70 23.57
N GLU A 87 16.98 36.50 23.00
CA GLU A 87 17.56 36.24 21.68
C GLU A 87 18.31 34.91 21.63
N GLN A 88 19.10 34.61 22.68
CA GLN A 88 19.79 33.32 22.80
C GLN A 88 18.80 32.15 22.90
N GLU A 89 17.76 32.27 23.73
CA GLU A 89 16.70 31.24 23.86
C GLU A 89 15.93 31.02 22.54
N LEU A 90 15.66 32.09 21.78
CA LEU A 90 15.03 32.00 20.46
C LEU A 90 15.93 31.27 19.46
N ALA A 91 17.23 31.59 19.43
CA ALA A 91 18.19 30.92 18.56
C ALA A 91 18.32 29.42 18.90
N THR A 92 18.33 29.06 20.19
CA THR A 92 18.31 27.66 20.62
C THR A 92 17.01 26.97 20.20
N LEU A 93 15.85 27.60 20.41
CA LEU A 93 14.55 27.06 20.02
C LEU A 93 14.46 26.83 18.50
N GLU A 94 14.98 27.76 17.70
CA GLU A 94 15.04 27.64 16.24
C GLU A 94 15.94 26.47 15.80
N LYS A 95 17.13 26.35 16.39
CA LYS A 95 18.05 25.24 16.12
C LYS A 95 17.41 23.88 16.44
N ASP A 96 16.82 23.75 17.64
CA ASP A 96 16.16 22.53 18.08
C ASP A 96 14.97 22.19 17.18
N SER A 97 14.22 23.21 16.76
CA SER A 97 13.09 23.04 15.85
C SER A 97 13.54 22.55 14.48
N LEU A 98 14.61 23.12 13.93
CA LEU A 98 15.15 22.70 12.63
C LEU A 98 15.66 21.25 12.68
N GLN A 99 16.36 20.89 13.76
CA GLN A 99 16.86 19.53 13.94
C GLN A 99 15.69 18.52 14.03
N LYS A 100 14.72 18.76 14.92
CA LYS A 100 13.54 17.88 15.06
C LYS A 100 12.74 17.78 13.76
N MET A 101 12.67 18.87 12.99
CA MET A 101 12.01 18.87 11.70
C MET A 101 12.78 18.01 10.67
N ALA A 102 14.11 18.02 10.70
CA ALA A 102 14.90 17.15 9.85
C ALA A 102 14.69 15.66 10.21
N GLU A 103 14.76 15.32 11.50
CA GLU A 103 14.52 13.97 12.01
C GLU A 103 13.11 13.46 11.65
N LEU A 104 12.09 14.31 11.81
CA LEU A 104 10.72 13.96 11.45
C LEU A 104 10.58 13.68 9.95
N LYS A 105 11.21 14.48 9.08
CA LYS A 105 11.19 14.23 7.63
C LYS A 105 11.86 12.92 7.26
N GLU A 106 13.02 12.64 7.85
CA GLU A 106 13.74 11.38 7.63
C GLU A 106 12.89 10.18 8.06
N GLN A 107 12.28 10.25 9.25
CA GLN A 107 11.37 9.21 9.72
C GLN A 107 10.17 9.00 8.78
N GLN A 108 9.55 10.08 8.29
CA GLN A 108 8.45 10.00 7.33
C GLN A 108 8.87 9.35 6.02
N GLN A 109 10.06 9.69 5.50
CA GLN A 109 10.61 9.08 4.29
C GLN A 109 10.89 7.59 4.49
N GLN A 110 11.47 7.20 5.62
CA GLN A 110 11.74 5.79 5.91
C GLN A 110 10.45 4.99 6.03
N GLN A 111 9.45 5.50 6.75
CA GLN A 111 8.14 4.85 6.85
C GLN A 111 7.46 4.68 5.49
N LEU A 112 7.58 5.68 4.60
CA LEU A 112 7.06 5.59 3.24
C LEU A 112 7.80 4.53 2.42
N LEU A 113 9.13 4.45 2.56
CA LEU A 113 9.94 3.44 1.90
C LEU A 113 9.54 2.03 2.34
N ASP A 114 9.44 1.79 3.64
CA ASP A 114 9.05 0.50 4.21
C ASP A 114 7.65 0.09 3.73
N LEU A 115 6.70 1.03 3.74
CA LEU A 115 5.36 0.78 3.23
C LEU A 115 5.38 0.39 1.75
N ARG A 116 6.18 1.08 0.92
CA ARG A 116 6.31 0.76 -0.51
C ARG A 116 6.91 -0.61 -0.74
N GLN A 117 7.88 -1.01 0.06
CA GLN A 117 8.47 -2.35 0.00
C GLN A 117 7.42 -3.42 0.36
N GLU A 118 6.68 -3.23 1.47
CA GLU A 118 5.61 -4.15 1.88
C GLU A 118 4.54 -4.31 0.78
N GLN A 119 4.11 -3.20 0.18
CA GLN A 119 3.18 -3.20 -0.94
C GLN A 119 3.72 -3.96 -2.15
N TYR A 120 4.98 -3.71 -2.52
CA TYR A 120 5.63 -4.41 -3.62
C TYR A 120 5.71 -5.93 -3.40
N TYR A 121 6.19 -6.36 -2.23
CA TYR A 121 6.37 -7.78 -1.94
C TYR A 121 5.03 -8.52 -1.84
N SER A 122 4.02 -7.90 -1.24
CA SER A 122 2.67 -8.49 -1.18
C SER A 122 2.03 -8.61 -2.56
N GLU A 123 2.16 -7.61 -3.44
CA GLU A 123 1.70 -7.70 -4.83
C GLU A 123 2.45 -8.76 -5.63
N LYS A 124 3.78 -8.81 -5.48
CA LYS A 124 4.62 -9.80 -6.15
C LYS A 124 4.22 -11.21 -5.74
N TYR A 125 4.04 -11.43 -4.43
CA TYR A 125 3.61 -12.71 -3.88
C TYR A 125 2.23 -13.10 -4.40
N GLN A 126 1.25 -12.18 -4.35
CA GLN A 126 -0.11 -12.46 -4.79
C GLN A 126 -0.15 -12.82 -6.29
N LYS A 127 0.56 -12.06 -7.14
CA LYS A 127 0.67 -12.36 -8.58
C LYS A 127 1.30 -13.73 -8.84
N HIS A 128 2.33 -14.09 -8.06
CA HIS A 128 2.97 -15.40 -8.18
C HIS A 128 2.01 -16.54 -7.80
N GLN A 129 1.27 -16.39 -6.69
CA GLN A 129 0.25 -17.36 -6.28
C GLN A 129 -0.86 -17.49 -7.33
N HIS A 130 -1.34 -16.37 -7.86
CA HIS A 130 -2.35 -16.35 -8.92
C HIS A 130 -1.90 -17.06 -10.19
N MET A 131 -0.66 -16.84 -10.61
CA MET A 131 -0.10 -17.51 -11.79
C MET A 131 -0.03 -19.03 -11.59
N LYS A 132 0.43 -19.49 -10.42
CA LYS A 132 0.45 -20.92 -10.09
C LYS A 132 -0.95 -21.53 -10.14
N GLN A 133 -1.92 -20.89 -9.50
CA GLN A 133 -3.32 -21.33 -9.50
C GLN A 133 -3.95 -21.34 -10.90
N LEU A 134 -3.62 -20.36 -11.75
CA LEU A 134 -4.13 -20.35 -13.14
C LEU A 134 -3.55 -21.49 -13.96
N VAL A 135 -2.26 -21.80 -13.80
CA VAL A 135 -1.64 -22.94 -14.49
C VAL A 135 -2.30 -24.24 -14.03
N GLU A 136 -2.41 -24.47 -12.71
CA GLU A 136 -3.10 -25.64 -12.16
C GLU A 136 -4.54 -25.74 -12.65
N LYS A 137 -5.27 -24.61 -12.69
CA LYS A 137 -6.65 -24.59 -13.15
C LYS A 137 -6.78 -24.87 -14.64
N LEU A 138 -5.86 -24.36 -15.47
CA LEU A 138 -5.84 -24.60 -16.90
C LEU A 138 -5.55 -26.07 -17.20
N THR A 139 -4.59 -26.68 -16.49
CA THR A 139 -4.28 -28.10 -16.60
C THR A 139 -5.51 -28.96 -16.25
N ALA A 140 -6.16 -28.70 -15.12
CA ALA A 140 -7.35 -29.44 -14.72
C ALA A 140 -8.50 -29.33 -15.75
N VAL A 141 -8.70 -28.15 -16.33
CA VAL A 141 -9.70 -27.94 -17.38
C VAL A 141 -9.32 -28.70 -18.66
N ALA A 142 -8.03 -28.70 -19.04
CA ALA A 142 -7.54 -29.46 -20.20
C ALA A 142 -7.79 -30.97 -20.03
N GLU A 143 -7.47 -31.51 -18.85
CA GLU A 143 -7.67 -32.92 -18.51
C GLU A 143 -9.16 -33.31 -18.53
N GLU A 144 -10.04 -32.46 -17.99
CA GLU A 144 -11.49 -32.66 -18.01
C GLU A 144 -12.02 -32.67 -19.46
N CYS A 145 -11.60 -31.70 -20.27
CA CYS A 145 -11.97 -31.61 -21.68
C CYS A 145 -11.48 -32.81 -22.48
N GLN A 146 -10.22 -33.22 -22.31
CA GLN A 146 -9.65 -34.40 -22.97
C GLN A 146 -10.39 -35.68 -22.54
N THR A 147 -10.70 -35.83 -21.26
CA THR A 147 -11.47 -36.98 -20.75
C THR A 147 -12.85 -37.05 -21.39
N ASN A 148 -13.55 -35.92 -21.47
CA ASN A 148 -14.85 -35.84 -22.13
C ASN A 148 -14.76 -36.13 -23.62
N GLN A 149 -13.67 -35.71 -24.27
CA GLN A 149 -13.45 -35.99 -25.68
C GLN A 149 -13.22 -37.48 -25.94
N LEU A 150 -12.41 -38.15 -25.11
CA LEU A 150 -12.15 -39.58 -25.20
C LEU A 150 -13.42 -40.41 -24.95
N LYS A 151 -14.26 -40.02 -23.99
CA LYS A 151 -15.55 -40.70 -23.75
C LYS A 151 -16.44 -40.64 -24.98
N LYS A 152 -16.60 -39.46 -25.60
CA LYS A 152 -17.38 -39.30 -26.84
C LYS A 152 -16.82 -40.12 -28.00
N LEU A 153 -15.50 -40.18 -28.15
CA LEU A 153 -14.88 -41.01 -29.19
C LEU A 153 -15.17 -42.50 -28.98
N LYS A 154 -15.11 -43.00 -27.73
CA LYS A 154 -15.48 -44.39 -27.42
C LYS A 154 -16.94 -44.69 -27.75
N GLU A 155 -17.85 -43.82 -27.31
CA GLU A 155 -19.29 -43.95 -27.62
C GLU A 155 -19.56 -43.98 -29.14
N ILE A 156 -18.85 -43.14 -29.91
CA ILE A 156 -18.95 -43.14 -31.38
C ILE A 156 -18.41 -44.45 -31.97
N CYS A 157 -17.23 -44.91 -31.54
CA CYS A 157 -16.66 -46.17 -32.03
C CYS A 157 -17.59 -47.36 -31.73
N GLU A 158 -18.10 -47.46 -30.50
CA GLU A 158 -19.05 -48.51 -30.10
C GLU A 158 -20.33 -48.45 -30.96
N SER A 159 -20.84 -47.25 -31.26
CA SER A 159 -22.02 -47.10 -32.12
C SER A 159 -21.78 -47.53 -33.57
N LEU A 160 -20.58 -47.30 -34.11
CA LEU A 160 -20.21 -47.69 -35.47
C LEU A 160 -20.02 -49.21 -35.58
N GLU A 161 -19.46 -49.85 -34.55
CA GLU A 161 -19.33 -51.31 -34.49
C GLU A 161 -20.69 -52.01 -34.51
N VAL A 162 -21.67 -51.50 -33.77
CA VAL A 162 -23.06 -52.03 -33.78
C VAL A 162 -23.68 -51.92 -35.17
N VAL A 163 -23.55 -50.75 -35.82
CA VAL A 163 -24.10 -50.53 -37.18
C VAL A 163 -23.42 -51.44 -38.20
N GLN A 164 -22.11 -51.69 -38.07
CA GLN A 164 -21.39 -52.61 -38.95
C GLN A 164 -21.74 -54.09 -38.73
N ALA A 165 -22.20 -54.46 -37.53
CA ALA A 165 -22.64 -55.82 -37.23
C ALA A 165 -24.08 -56.13 -37.71
N GLU A 166 -24.87 -55.10 -38.05
CA GLU A 166 -26.26 -55.21 -38.50
C GLU A 166 -26.42 -55.22 -40.04
N VAL A 167 -25.32 -55.08 -40.81
CA VAL A 167 -25.27 -55.10 -42.29
C VAL A 167 -24.61 -56.39 -42.78
#